data_AF-A0AAU3Q9J0-F1
#
_entry.id   AF-A0AAU3Q9J0-F1
#
_cell.length_a   1.000
_cell.length_b   1.000
_cell.length_c   1.000
_cell.angle_alpha   90.00
_cell.angle_beta   90.00
_cell.angle_gamma   90.00
#
_symmetry.space_group_name_H-M   'P 1'
#
loop_
_entity.id
_entity.type
_entity.pdbx_description
1 polymer ?
#
loop_
_entity_poly.entity_id
_entity_poly.type
_entity_poly.pdbx_seq_one_letter_code
_entity_poly.pdbx_strand_id
1 'polypeptide(L)'
;MSRATALDGEGVVSTVWGLDAPHTVEELGEAMLALQHLIRWSNHATLNAPRTVLPDAENVATVTRRLGDALGGLPQLLDQLAGRCDGMAEDPALRAAQWNGPDDPRRAASSAAAELRAVSAVAGALRERIQRAASAMTTIYLDDEDGR
;
A
#
# COMPACT_ATOMS: atom_id res chain seq x y z
N MET A 1 -33.73 -10.04 -7.71
CA MET A 1 -32.56 -9.54 -6.97
C MET A 1 -31.33 -10.14 -7.62
N SER A 2 -30.55 -9.34 -8.34
CA SER A 2 -29.32 -9.82 -8.98
C SER A 2 -28.32 -10.19 -7.90
N ARG A 3 -27.88 -11.45 -7.86
CA ARG A 3 -26.78 -11.90 -7.01
C ARG A 3 -25.56 -11.12 -7.50
N ALA A 4 -25.09 -10.13 -6.73
CA ALA A 4 -23.82 -9.51 -7.02
C ALA A 4 -22.78 -10.63 -7.03
N THR A 5 -22.27 -11.00 -8.20
CA THR A 5 -21.18 -11.96 -8.30
C THR A 5 -20.06 -11.41 -7.45
N ALA A 6 -19.61 -12.18 -6.46
CA ALA A 6 -18.47 -11.79 -5.65
C ALA A 6 -17.32 -11.50 -6.63
N LEU A 7 -16.86 -10.26 -6.66
CA LEU A 7 -15.78 -9.86 -7.54
C LEU A 7 -14.52 -10.58 -7.05
N ASP A 8 -13.93 -11.40 -7.91
CA ASP A 8 -12.61 -11.96 -7.65
C ASP A 8 -11.57 -10.83 -7.77
N GLY A 9 -11.23 -10.23 -6.62
CA GLY A 9 -10.29 -9.12 -6.58
C GLY A 9 -8.90 -9.48 -7.07
N GLU A 10 -8.45 -10.71 -6.81
CA GLU A 10 -7.16 -11.21 -7.30
C GLU A 10 -7.18 -11.41 -8.81
N GLY A 11 -8.27 -12.00 -9.33
CA GLY A 11 -8.49 -12.12 -10.77
C GLY A 11 -8.53 -10.77 -11.48
N VAL A 12 -9.17 -9.76 -10.89
CA VAL A 12 -9.20 -8.39 -11.45
C VAL A 12 -7.81 -7.78 -11.49
N VAL A 13 -7.05 -7.84 -10.38
CA VAL A 13 -5.68 -7.32 -10.34
C VAL A 13 -4.78 -8.04 -11.35
N SER A 14 -4.84 -9.38 -11.39
CA SER A 14 -3.98 -10.20 -12.26
C SER A 14 -4.30 -10.05 -13.75
N THR A 15 -5.55 -9.70 -14.09
CA THR A 15 -5.96 -9.43 -15.47
C THR A 15 -5.40 -8.10 -15.98
N VAL A 16 -5.29 -7.10 -15.10
CA VAL A 16 -4.84 -5.74 -15.47
C VAL A 16 -3.32 -5.57 -15.29
N TRP A 17 -2.76 -6.10 -14.20
CA TRP A 17 -1.33 -5.99 -13.84
C TRP A 17 -0.74 -7.39 -13.57
N GLY A 18 -0.68 -8.22 -14.61
CA GLY A 18 -0.13 -9.57 -14.50
C GLY A 18 1.35 -9.57 -14.08
N LEU A 19 1.70 -10.42 -13.10
CA LEU A 19 3.06 -10.46 -12.54
C LEU A 19 4.14 -10.87 -13.57
N ASP A 20 3.77 -11.70 -14.54
CA ASP A 20 4.67 -12.25 -15.57
C ASP A 20 4.68 -11.43 -16.88
N ALA A 21 3.91 -10.34 -16.95
CA ALA A 21 3.88 -9.48 -18.13
C ALA A 21 5.17 -8.62 -18.22
N PRO A 22 5.58 -8.15 -19.41
CA PRO A 22 6.56 -7.09 -19.53
C PRO A 22 6.09 -5.86 -18.74
N HIS A 23 6.95 -5.29 -17.89
CA HIS A 23 6.60 -4.15 -17.04
C HIS A 23 7.13 -2.85 -17.64
N THR A 24 6.25 -1.89 -17.87
CA THR A 24 6.56 -0.51 -18.32
C THR A 24 6.46 0.50 -17.18
N VAL A 25 7.01 1.70 -17.37
CA VAL A 25 6.89 2.80 -16.39
C VAL A 25 5.44 3.26 -16.30
N GLU A 26 4.74 3.26 -17.42
CA GLU A 26 3.33 3.59 -17.55
C GLU A 26 2.47 2.62 -16.73
N GLU A 27 2.64 1.31 -16.90
CA GLU A 27 1.90 0.29 -16.13
C GLU A 27 2.18 0.36 -14.63
N LEU A 28 3.44 0.58 -14.23
CA LEU A 28 3.79 0.80 -12.83
C LEU A 28 3.11 2.07 -12.28
N GLY A 29 3.07 3.15 -13.07
CA GLY A 29 2.38 4.38 -12.72
C GLY A 29 0.87 4.19 -12.54
N GLU A 30 0.24 3.43 -13.43
CA GLU A 30 -1.17 3.05 -13.34
C GLU A 30 -1.47 2.20 -12.12
N ALA A 31 -0.61 1.23 -11.79
CA ALA A 31 -0.74 0.42 -10.58
C ALA A 31 -0.67 1.29 -9.31
N MET A 32 0.26 2.25 -9.26
CA MET A 32 0.38 3.19 -8.13
C MET A 32 -0.84 4.12 -8.02
N LEU A 33 -1.39 4.58 -9.15
CA LEU A 33 -2.62 5.36 -9.18
C LEU A 33 -3.81 4.53 -8.69
N ALA A 34 -3.93 3.28 -9.12
CA ALA A 34 -4.97 2.36 -8.67
C ALA A 34 -4.91 2.16 -7.15
N LEU A 35 -3.71 1.96 -6.58
CA LEU A 35 -3.50 1.88 -5.14
C LEU A 35 -4.03 3.13 -4.41
N GLN A 36 -3.73 4.33 -4.91
CA GLN A 36 -4.24 5.58 -4.31
C GLN A 36 -5.78 5.65 -4.34
N HIS A 37 -6.40 5.22 -5.44
CA HIS A 37 -7.85 5.19 -5.57
C HIS A 37 -8.49 4.15 -4.63
N LEU A 38 -7.88 2.98 -4.48
CA LEU A 38 -8.33 1.94 -3.54
C LEU A 38 -8.24 2.40 -2.09
N ILE A 39 -7.17 3.11 -1.71
CA ILE A 39 -7.06 3.75 -0.39
C ILE A 39 -8.16 4.80 -0.21
N ARG A 40 -8.37 5.67 -1.20
CA ARG A 40 -9.42 6.71 -1.14
C ARG A 40 -10.80 6.08 -0.98
N TRP A 41 -11.10 5.04 -1.76
CA TRP A 41 -12.34 4.30 -1.66
C TRP A 41 -12.49 3.67 -0.27
N SER A 42 -11.44 3.04 0.26
CA SER A 42 -11.46 2.41 1.59
C SER A 42 -11.68 3.43 2.71
N ASN A 43 -11.04 4.60 2.63
CA ASN A 43 -11.27 5.69 3.57
C ASN A 43 -12.72 6.20 3.51
N HIS A 44 -13.27 6.35 2.30
CA HIS A 44 -14.66 6.77 2.13
C HIS A 44 -15.64 5.72 2.67
N ALA A 45 -15.38 4.44 2.38
CA ALA A 45 -16.18 3.31 2.83
C ALA A 45 -16.19 3.18 4.35
N THR A 46 -15.15 3.64 5.06
CA THR A 46 -15.04 3.58 6.52
C THR A 46 -15.46 4.86 7.24
N LEU A 47 -15.36 6.04 6.62
CA LEU A 47 -15.69 7.33 7.26
C LEU A 47 -17.17 7.49 7.62
N ASN A 48 -18.07 7.06 6.73
CA ASN A 48 -19.54 7.17 6.90
C ASN A 48 -20.22 5.81 6.75
N ALA A 49 -19.49 4.74 7.07
CA ALA A 49 -19.92 3.40 6.81
C ALA A 49 -21.26 3.11 7.53
N PRO A 50 -22.35 2.76 6.83
CA PRO A 50 -23.43 2.05 7.50
C PRO A 50 -22.82 0.80 8.15
N ARG A 51 -23.35 0.38 9.32
CA ARG A 51 -22.88 -0.84 10.02
C ARG A 51 -22.71 -2.03 9.06
N THR A 52 -23.46 -2.08 7.97
CA THR A 52 -23.36 -3.12 6.93
C THR A 52 -21.98 -3.28 6.25
N VAL A 53 -21.09 -2.27 6.25
CA VAL A 53 -19.76 -2.40 5.61
C VAL A 53 -18.75 -3.09 6.52
N LEU A 54 -18.80 -2.79 7.82
CA LEU A 54 -18.00 -3.40 8.88
C LEU A 54 -18.94 -3.78 10.03
N PRO A 55 -19.74 -4.85 9.88
CA PRO A 55 -20.86 -5.14 10.79
C PRO A 55 -20.42 -5.67 12.14
N ASP A 56 -19.22 -6.24 12.22
CA ASP A 56 -18.69 -6.86 13.41
C ASP A 56 -17.17 -6.68 13.51
N ALA A 57 -16.63 -7.07 14.67
CA ALA A 57 -15.22 -6.98 14.98
C ALA A 57 -14.34 -7.89 14.10
N GLU A 58 -14.88 -9.02 13.62
CA GLU A 58 -14.17 -9.95 12.74
C GLU A 58 -13.91 -9.33 11.36
N ASN A 59 -14.88 -8.60 10.82
CA ASN A 59 -14.72 -7.85 9.58
C ASN A 59 -13.68 -6.72 9.71
N VAL A 60 -13.68 -6.01 10.84
CA VAL A 60 -12.63 -5.02 11.14
C VAL A 60 -11.26 -5.70 11.23
N ALA A 61 -11.14 -6.83 11.91
CA ALA A 61 -9.91 -7.61 12.02
C ALA A 61 -9.40 -8.07 10.64
N THR A 62 -10.31 -8.53 9.78
CA THR A 62 -10.00 -9.00 8.42
C THR A 62 -9.45 -7.87 7.54
N VAL A 63 -10.12 -6.71 7.52
CA VAL A 63 -9.66 -5.54 6.75
C VAL A 63 -8.32 -5.03 7.29
N THR A 64 -8.16 -4.98 8.62
CA THR A 64 -6.91 -4.57 9.28
C THR A 64 -5.76 -5.51 8.94
N ARG A 65 -6.00 -6.83 8.92
CA ARG A 65 -4.99 -7.82 8.53
C ARG A 65 -4.55 -7.65 7.08
N ARG A 66 -5.50 -7.48 6.15
CA ARG A 66 -5.22 -7.23 4.73
C ARG A 66 -4.41 -5.95 4.51
N LEU A 67 -4.70 -4.89 5.28
CA LEU A 67 -3.87 -3.68 5.27
C LEU A 67 -2.44 -3.99 5.75
N GLY A 68 -2.31 -4.76 6.84
CA GLY A 68 -1.00 -5.21 7.34
C GLY A 68 -0.21 -6.03 6.32
N ASP A 69 -0.88 -6.90 5.57
CA ASP A 69 -0.26 -7.72 4.53
C ASP A 69 0.20 -6.86 3.34
N ALA A 70 -0.64 -5.90 2.89
CA ALA A 70 -0.25 -4.93 1.86
C ALA A 70 0.97 -4.10 2.27
N LEU A 71 1.01 -3.62 3.53
CA LEU A 71 2.17 -2.91 4.08
C LEU A 71 3.40 -3.82 4.20
N GLY A 72 3.22 -5.13 4.35
CA GLY A 72 4.30 -6.11 4.38
C GLY A 72 5.05 -6.26 3.05
N GLY A 73 4.42 -5.92 1.93
CA GLY A 73 5.08 -5.89 0.61
C GLY A 73 5.83 -4.60 0.31
N LEU A 74 5.54 -3.50 1.01
CA LEU A 74 6.16 -2.20 0.75
C LEU A 74 7.69 -2.15 0.93
N PRO A 75 8.30 -2.79 1.96
CA PRO A 75 9.75 -2.75 2.13
C PRO A 75 10.52 -3.18 0.88
N GLN A 76 10.08 -4.26 0.23
CA GLN A 76 10.72 -4.76 -0.98
C GLN A 76 10.66 -3.72 -2.12
N LEU A 77 9.49 -3.11 -2.35
CA LEU A 77 9.34 -2.07 -3.36
C LEU A 77 10.21 -0.84 -3.05
N LEU A 78 10.23 -0.40 -1.80
CA LEU A 78 11.04 0.74 -1.35
C LEU A 78 12.54 0.49 -1.51
N ASP A 79 13.01 -0.71 -1.17
CA ASP A 79 14.41 -1.10 -1.33
C ASP A 79 14.80 -1.20 -2.80
N GLN A 80 13.91 -1.70 -3.66
CA GLN A 80 14.12 -1.73 -5.12
C GLN A 80 14.22 -0.31 -5.70
N LEU A 81 13.32 0.60 -5.31
CA LEU A 81 13.39 2.00 -5.72
C LEU A 81 14.65 2.69 -5.19
N ALA A 82 15.05 2.42 -3.94
CA ALA A 82 16.29 2.94 -3.38
C ALA A 82 17.51 2.47 -4.17
N GLY A 83 17.56 1.18 -4.57
CA GLY A 83 18.61 0.65 -5.43
C GLY A 83 18.65 1.30 -6.81
N ARG A 84 17.50 1.68 -7.38
CA ARG A 84 17.45 2.47 -8.62
C ARG A 84 18.04 3.87 -8.41
N CYS A 85 17.73 4.52 -7.30
CA CYS A 85 18.28 5.83 -6.95
C CYS A 85 19.81 5.78 -6.72
N ASP A 86 20.34 4.73 -6.10
CA ASP A 86 21.79 4.55 -5.97
C ASP A 86 22.46 4.44 -7.35
N GLY A 87 21.90 3.64 -8.25
CA GLY A 87 22.41 3.52 -9.62
C GLY A 87 22.41 4.85 -10.38
N MET A 88 21.43 5.71 -10.14
CA MET A 88 21.44 7.08 -10.68
C MET A 88 22.52 7.94 -10.04
N ALA A 89 22.75 7.83 -8.73
CA ALA A 89 23.78 8.59 -8.02
C ALA A 89 25.20 8.23 -8.50
N GLU A 90 25.41 7.00 -8.96
CA GLU A 90 26.67 6.54 -9.54
C GLU A 90 26.87 6.99 -11.00
N ASP A 91 25.82 7.44 -11.70
CA ASP A 91 25.90 7.82 -13.11
C ASP A 91 26.56 9.21 -13.30
N PRO A 92 27.77 9.28 -13.90
CA PRO A 92 28.46 10.56 -14.15
C PRO A 92 27.76 11.42 -15.21
N ALA A 93 26.87 10.84 -16.01
CA ALA A 93 26.05 11.53 -16.99
C ALA A 93 24.72 12.04 -16.41
N LEU A 94 24.41 11.77 -15.14
CA LEU A 94 23.19 12.27 -14.50
C LEU A 94 23.14 13.80 -14.56
N ARG A 95 22.07 14.34 -15.13
CA ARG A 95 21.78 15.77 -15.19
C ARG A 95 20.34 15.97 -14.75
N ALA A 96 20.05 17.11 -14.13
CA ALA A 96 18.69 17.47 -13.78
C ALA A 96 18.12 18.46 -14.81
N ALA A 97 16.92 18.14 -15.32
CA ALA A 97 16.30 18.86 -16.45
C ALA A 97 15.91 20.31 -16.11
N GLN A 98 15.63 20.62 -14.85
CA GLN A 98 15.23 21.96 -14.37
C GLN A 98 15.93 22.27 -13.03
N TRP A 99 17.25 22.13 -13.01
CA TRP A 99 18.01 22.31 -11.79
C TRP A 99 18.30 23.78 -11.49
N ASN A 100 17.51 24.36 -10.58
CA ASN A 100 17.69 25.73 -10.09
C ASN A 100 18.29 25.79 -8.67
N GLY A 101 18.65 24.63 -8.09
CA GLY A 101 19.21 24.51 -6.75
C GLY A 101 20.74 24.44 -6.73
N PRO A 102 21.37 24.57 -5.56
CA PRO A 102 22.83 24.45 -5.43
C PRO A 102 23.34 22.99 -5.35
N ASP A 103 22.47 22.00 -5.13
CA ASP A 103 22.91 20.61 -4.89
C ASP A 103 23.33 19.85 -6.18
N ASP A 104 24.13 18.80 -6.03
CA ASP A 104 24.51 17.90 -7.13
C ASP A 104 23.32 16.93 -7.39
N PRO A 105 22.83 16.75 -8.64
CA PRO A 105 21.79 15.76 -8.96
C PRO A 105 22.07 14.36 -8.41
N ARG A 106 23.34 13.96 -8.32
CA ARG A 106 23.73 12.67 -7.73
C ARG A 106 23.51 12.65 -6.23
N ARG A 107 23.76 13.77 -5.53
CA ARG A 107 23.44 13.93 -4.11
C ARG A 107 21.92 13.82 -3.89
N ALA A 108 21.12 14.43 -4.75
CA ALA A 108 19.66 14.31 -4.68
C ALA A 108 19.20 12.86 -4.83
N ALA A 109 19.78 12.10 -5.77
CA ALA A 109 19.50 10.68 -5.94
C ALA A 109 19.92 9.87 -4.69
N SER A 110 21.11 10.10 -4.13
CA SER A 110 21.54 9.45 -2.88
C SER A 110 20.62 9.77 -1.70
N SER A 111 20.18 11.03 -1.57
CA SER A 111 19.22 11.44 -0.54
C SER A 111 17.88 10.73 -0.71
N ALA A 112 17.34 10.62 -1.93
CA ALA A 112 16.11 9.89 -2.18
C ALA A 112 16.25 8.40 -1.79
N ALA A 113 17.38 7.76 -2.11
CA ALA A 113 17.64 6.39 -1.71
C ALA A 113 17.67 6.21 -0.17
N ALA A 114 18.27 7.16 0.54
CA ALA A 114 18.32 7.14 2.01
C ALA A 114 16.92 7.28 2.63
N GLU A 115 16.09 8.20 2.10
CA GLU A 115 14.71 8.39 2.57
C GLU A 115 13.85 7.15 2.33
N LEU A 116 13.95 6.52 1.14
CA LEU A 116 13.22 5.29 0.83
C LEU A 116 13.57 4.16 1.80
N ARG A 117 14.85 4.00 2.15
CA ARG A 117 15.30 3.04 3.16
C ARG A 117 14.81 3.38 4.56
N ALA A 118 14.77 4.66 4.93
CA ALA A 118 14.21 5.09 6.20
C ALA A 118 12.71 4.72 6.31
N VAL A 119 11.95 4.90 5.23
CA VAL A 119 10.54 4.45 5.16
C VAL A 119 10.45 2.92 5.24
N SER A 120 11.32 2.19 4.52
CA SER A 120 11.37 0.72 4.55
C SER A 120 11.60 0.20 5.97
N ALA A 121 12.52 0.82 6.72
CA ALA A 121 12.84 0.45 8.10
C ALA A 121 11.65 0.61 9.07
N VAL A 122 10.80 1.63 8.87
CA VAL A 122 9.61 1.83 9.72
C VAL A 122 8.40 1.02 9.29
N ALA A 123 8.34 0.57 8.02
CA ALA A 123 7.21 -0.19 7.48
C ALA A 123 7.02 -1.54 8.22
N GLY A 124 8.10 -2.21 8.64
CA GLY A 124 8.02 -3.42 9.45
C GLY A 124 7.33 -3.19 10.81
N ALA A 125 7.75 -2.14 11.53
CA ALA A 125 7.13 -1.78 12.81
C ALA A 125 5.66 -1.36 12.66
N LEU A 126 5.30 -0.71 11.55
CA LEU A 126 3.92 -0.37 11.23
C LEU A 126 3.07 -1.62 10.99
N ARG A 127 3.56 -2.57 10.18
CA ARG A 127 2.90 -3.86 9.94
C ARG A 127 2.63 -4.59 11.25
N GLU A 128 3.62 -4.70 12.13
CA GLU A 128 3.45 -5.38 13.41
C GLU A 128 2.37 -4.72 14.29
N ARG A 129 2.34 -3.38 14.35
CA ARG A 129 1.30 -2.65 15.10
C ARG A 129 -0.09 -2.94 14.55
N ILE A 130 -0.23 -2.99 13.24
CA ILE A 130 -1.50 -3.29 12.56
C ILE A 130 -1.91 -4.75 12.80
N GLN A 131 -0.98 -5.70 12.75
CA GLN A 131 -1.26 -7.09 13.08
C GLN A 131 -1.72 -7.25 14.54
N ARG A 132 -1.08 -6.56 15.49
CA ARG A 132 -1.53 -6.53 16.89
C ARG A 132 -2.93 -5.95 17.04
N ALA A 133 -3.24 -4.86 16.32
CA ALA A 133 -4.58 -4.29 16.31
C ALA A 133 -5.62 -5.28 15.75
N ALA A 134 -5.31 -5.97 14.64
CA ALA A 134 -6.18 -7.00 14.09
C ALA A 134 -6.43 -8.15 15.08
N SER A 135 -5.40 -8.62 15.78
CA SER A 135 -5.54 -9.66 16.81
C SER A 135 -6.34 -9.21 18.03
N ALA A 136 -6.25 -7.94 18.42
CA ALA A 136 -7.09 -7.41 19.50
C ALA A 136 -8.57 -7.38 19.11
N MET A 137 -8.89 -7.11 17.83
CA MET A 137 -10.28 -7.12 17.37
C MET A 137 -10.92 -8.52 17.42
N THR A 138 -10.15 -9.60 17.27
CA THR A 138 -10.70 -10.96 17.34
C THR A 138 -11.15 -11.38 18.74
N THR A 139 -10.88 -10.57 19.77
CA THR A 139 -11.35 -10.82 21.14
C THR A 139 -12.61 -10.02 21.51
N ILE A 140 -13.14 -9.23 20.58
CA ILE A 140 -14.31 -8.37 20.81
C ILE A 140 -15.54 -9.09 20.24
N TYR A 141 -16.57 -9.23 21.08
CA TYR A 141 -17.88 -9.77 20.71
C TYR A 141 -18.93 -8.68 20.92
N LEU A 142 -19.91 -8.61 20.03
CA LEU A 142 -21.13 -7.84 20.25
C LEU A 142 -22.11 -8.80 20.90
N ASP A 143 -22.43 -8.58 22.18
CA ASP A 143 -23.53 -9.29 22.83
C ASP A 143 -24.83 -8.79 22.19
N ASP A 144 -25.59 -9.71 21.58
CA ASP A 144 -26.97 -9.46 21.15
C ASP A 144 -27.88 -9.41 22.40
N GLU A 145 -27.66 -8.44 23.29
CA GLU A 145 -28.65 -8.06 24.31
C GLU A 145 -29.74 -7.18 23.65
N ASP A 146 -30.56 -7.78 22.78
CA ASP A 146 -31.89 -7.26 22.43
C ASP A 146 -32.80 -8.37 21.86
N GLY A 147 -32.77 -9.54 22.48
CA GLY A 147 -33.86 -10.51 22.40
C GLY A 147 -35.03 -10.08 23.29
N ARG A 148 -35.75 -9.02 22.91
CA ARG A 148 -37.11 -8.72 23.41
C ARG A 148 -38.13 -8.89 22.31
#